data_AF-A0A2V7XJ57-F1
#
_entry.id   AF-A0A2V7XJ57-F1
#
_cell.length_a   1.000
_cell.length_b   1.000
_cell.length_c   1.000
_cell.angle_alpha   90.00
_cell.angle_beta   90.00
_cell.angle_gamma   90.00
#
_symmetry.space_group_name_H-M   'P 1'
#
loop_
_entity.id
_entity.type
_entity.pdbx_description
1 polymer ?
#
loop_
_entity_poly.entity_id
_entity_poly.type
_entity_poly.pdbx_seq_one_letter_code
_entity_poly.pdbx_strand_id
1 'polypeptide(L)' 'MATTTVNTTRTARLLALMKKGDDAFNDRDFAAVDAVHHPNMVAHITGNAQPIYGSVAHAAAMQQMLRIF' A
#
# COMPACT_ATOMS: atom_id res chain seq x y z
N MET A 1 -18.34 -3.66 -25.89
CA MET A 1 -18.70 -2.45 -25.09
C MET A 1 -18.61 -2.69 -23.58
N ALA A 2 -19.07 -3.83 -23.03
CA ALA A 2 -18.98 -4.11 -21.59
C ALA A 2 -17.53 -4.21 -21.04
N THR A 3 -16.61 -4.79 -21.82
CA THR A 3 -15.20 -5.01 -21.40
C THR A 3 -14.43 -3.71 -21.16
N THR A 4 -14.65 -2.70 -22.00
CA THR A 4 -13.98 -1.38 -21.87
C THR A 4 -14.46 -0.66 -20.62
N THR A 5 -15.77 -0.65 -20.35
CA THR A 5 -16.34 -0.05 -19.14
C THR A 5 -15.83 -0.76 -17.88
N VAL A 6 -15.81 -2.10 -17.86
CA VAL A 6 -15.27 -2.88 -16.73
C VAL A 6 -13.79 -2.54 -16.46
N ASN A 7 -12.99 -2.37 -17.51
CA ASN A 7 -11.59 -1.98 -17.38
C ASN A 7 -11.43 -0.55 -16.82
N THR A 8 -12.22 0.42 -17.30
CA THR A 8 -12.21 1.78 -16.74
C THR A 8 -12.59 1.79 -15.27
N THR A 9 -13.63 1.02 -14.87
CA THR A 9 -14.05 0.91 -13.47
C THR A 9 -12.98 0.24 -12.61
N ARG A 10 -12.29 -0.77 -13.13
CA ARG A 10 -11.16 -1.43 -12.45
C ARG A 10 -9.99 -0.47 -12.26
N THR A 11 -9.57 0.25 -13.30
CA THR A 11 -8.47 1.22 -13.22
C THR A 11 -8.79 2.34 -12.25
N ALA A 12 -9.99 2.91 -12.30
CA ALA A 12 -10.43 3.95 -11.36
C ALA A 12 -10.40 3.44 -9.91
N ARG A 13 -10.84 2.21 -9.67
CA ARG A 13 -10.76 1.57 -8.35
C ARG A 13 -9.32 1.39 -7.87
N LEU A 14 -8.41 0.95 -8.75
CA LEU A 14 -6.99 0.76 -8.39
C LEU A 14 -6.32 2.10 -8.07
N LEU A 15 -6.57 3.15 -8.87
CA LEU A 15 -6.06 4.49 -8.59
C LEU A 15 -6.56 5.03 -7.25
N ALA A 16 -7.84 4.84 -6.93
CA ALA A 16 -8.40 5.25 -5.64
C ALA A 16 -7.73 4.53 -4.46
N LEU A 17 -7.40 3.24 -4.61
CA LEU A 17 -6.66 2.48 -3.59
C LEU A 17 -5.21 2.98 -3.43
N MET A 18 -4.53 3.27 -4.54
CA MET A 18 -3.18 3.84 -4.51
C MET A 18 -3.15 5.20 -3.80
N LYS A 19 -4.08 6.10 -4.17
CA LYS A 19 -4.21 7.41 -3.54
C LYS A 19 -4.50 7.30 -2.04
N LYS A 20 -5.40 6.39 -1.63
CA LYS A 20 -5.71 6.16 -0.23
C LYS A 20 -4.47 5.75 0.58
N GLY A 21 -3.62 4.89 0.03
CA GLY A 21 -2.37 4.49 0.68
C GLY A 21 -1.37 5.63 0.79
N ASP A 22 -1.24 6.44 -0.27
CA ASP A 22 -0.35 7.61 -0.31
C ASP A 22 -0.78 8.71 0.66
N ASP A 23 -2.07 9.04 0.70
CA ASP A 23 -2.64 10.03 1.63
C ASP A 23 -2.38 9.60 3.09
N ALA A 24 -2.64 8.33 3.43
CA ALA A 24 -2.38 7.80 4.77
C ALA A 24 -0.89 7.83 5.16
N PHE A 25 0.01 7.59 4.20
CA PHE A 25 1.45 7.70 4.41
C PHE A 25 1.87 9.14 4.70
N ASN A 26 1.40 10.10 3.90
CA ASN A 26 1.72 11.52 4.04
C ASN A 26 1.18 12.12 5.35
N ASP A 27 0.00 11.67 5.80
CA ASP A 27 -0.58 12.05 7.09
C ASP A 27 0.07 11.38 8.30
N ARG A 28 1.03 10.47 8.07
CA ARG A 28 1.67 9.62 9.09
C ARG A 28 0.67 8.77 9.89
N ASP A 29 -0.45 8.39 9.28
CA ASP A 29 -1.44 7.51 9.90
C ASP A 29 -1.04 6.04 9.72
N PHE A 30 -0.28 5.53 10.69
CA PHE A 30 0.22 4.15 10.71
C PHE A 30 -0.90 3.10 10.65
N ALA A 31 -2.04 3.35 11.30
CA ALA A 31 -3.13 2.40 11.36
C ALA A 31 -3.85 2.33 10.01
N ALA A 32 -4.04 3.47 9.35
CA ALA A 32 -4.63 3.52 8.02
C ALA A 32 -3.72 2.88 6.95
N VAL A 33 -2.40 3.09 7.02
CA VAL A 33 -1.44 2.44 6.12
C VAL A 33 -1.47 0.92 6.29
N ASP A 34 -1.53 0.39 7.52
CA ASP A 34 -1.58 -1.06 7.73
C ASP A 34 -2.90 -1.67 7.23
N ALA A 35 -4.03 -1.00 7.51
CA ALA A 35 -5.37 -1.50 7.17
C ALA A 35 -5.65 -1.65 5.66
N VAL A 36 -4.89 -0.97 4.79
CA VAL A 36 -5.07 -1.09 3.32
C VAL A 36 -4.35 -2.30 2.72
N HIS A 37 -3.50 -2.99 3.49
CA HIS A 37 -2.72 -4.12 3.01
C HIS A 37 -3.40 -5.47 3.26
N HIS A 38 -3.25 -6.38 2.30
CA HIS A 38 -3.66 -7.76 2.47
C HIS A 38 -2.77 -8.47 3.53
N PRO A 39 -3.29 -9.38 4.38
CA PRO A 39 -2.50 -10.07 5.38
C PRO A 39 -1.24 -10.76 4.83
N ASN A 40 -1.35 -11.34 3.64
CA ASN A 40 -0.28 -12.04 2.91
C ASN A 40 0.39 -11.16 1.83
N MET A 41 0.42 -9.84 2.01
CA MET A 41 1.05 -8.94 1.03
C MET A 41 2.56 -9.21 0.90
N VAL A 42 3.14 -8.80 -0.22
CA VAL A 42 4.58 -8.80 -0.44
C VAL A 42 5.01 -7.39 -0.82
N ALA A 43 5.87 -6.79 0.00
CA ALA A 43 6.39 -5.44 -0.22
C ALA A 43 7.80 -5.49 -0.80
N HIS A 44 7.97 -4.88 -1.97
CA HIS A 44 9.29 -4.59 -2.52
C HIS A 44 9.65 -3.15 -2.19
N ILE A 45 10.53 -2.96 -1.20
CA ILE A 45 10.97 -1.64 -0.73
C ILE A 45 12.36 -1.37 -1.30
N THR A 46 12.53 -0.22 -1.94
CA THR A 46 13.84 0.21 -2.46
C THR A 46 14.89 0.22 -1.35
N GLY A 47 16.04 -0.40 -1.63
CA GLY A 47 17.14 -0.52 -0.68
C GLY A 47 17.13 -1.84 0.12
N ASN A 48 16.02 -2.58 0.15
CA ASN A 48 16.00 -3.90 0.76
C ASN A 48 16.48 -4.97 -0.23
N ALA A 49 17.35 -5.88 0.23
CA ALA A 49 17.85 -6.99 -0.57
C ALA A 49 16.78 -8.09 -0.80
N GLN A 50 15.83 -8.23 0.12
CA GLN A 50 14.73 -9.19 0.05
C GLN A 50 13.40 -8.47 0.31
N PRO A 51 12.30 -8.94 -0.32
CA PRO A 51 10.98 -8.37 -0.05
C PRO A 51 10.52 -8.68 1.38
N ILE A 52 9.59 -7.86 1.87
CA ILE A 52 8.93 -8.07 3.15
C ILE A 52 7.64 -8.86 2.91
N TYR A 53 7.46 -9.93 3.68
CA TYR A 53 6.32 -10.81 3.58
C TYR A 53 5.35 -10.59 4.74
N GLY A 54 4.10 -10.33 4.40
CA GLY A 54 3.01 -10.19 5.34
C GLY A 54 2.85 -8.78 5.91
N SER A 55 1.60 -8.43 6.22
CA SER A 55 1.20 -7.14 6.78
C SER A 55 1.93 -6.79 8.07
N VAL A 56 2.09 -7.75 9.00
CA VAL A 56 2.76 -7.50 10.29
C VAL A 56 4.21 -7.05 10.13
N ALA A 57 4.98 -7.72 9.27
CA ALA A 57 6.38 -7.35 9.00
C ALA A 57 6.46 -6.01 8.24
N HIS A 58 5.51 -5.77 7.33
CA HIS A 58 5.40 -4.50 6.62
C HIS A 58 5.08 -3.33 7.56
N ALA A 59 4.15 -3.50 8.51
CA ALA A 59 3.79 -2.48 9.49
C ALA A 59 5.00 -2.06 10.35
N ALA A 60 5.83 -3.02 10.77
CA ALA A 60 7.06 -2.74 11.51
C ALA A 60 8.06 -1.92 10.68
N ALA A 61 8.19 -2.23 9.38
CA ALA A 61 9.06 -1.47 8.47
C ALA A 61 8.54 -0.06 8.19
N MET A 62 7.24 0.11 7.96
CA MET A 62 6.62 1.42 7.77
C MET A 62 6.74 2.31 9.00
N GLN A 63 6.61 1.74 10.20
CA GLN A 63 6.86 2.47 11.45
C GLN A 63 8.28 3.04 11.54
N GLN A 64 9.28 2.31 11.05
CA GLN A 64 10.66 2.82 11.01
C GLN A 64 10.82 3.90 9.95
N MET A 65 10.30 3.68 8.74
CA MET A 65 10.45 4.60 7.60
C MET A 65 9.82 5.96 7.88
N LEU A 66 8.59 5.99 8.41
CA LEU A 66 7.85 7.22 8.75
C LEU A 66 8.40 7.97 9.98
N ARG A 67 9.33 7.38 10.73
CA ARG A 67 10.06 8.07 11.81
C ARG A 67 11.33 8.77 11.32
N ILE A 68 11.89 8.31 10.20
CA ILE A 68 13.12 8.86 9.60
C ILE A 68 12.79 10.10 8.75
N PHE A 69 11.63 10.12 8.11
CA PHE A 69 11.11 11.25 7.34
C PHE A 69 10.06 12.03 8.14
#